data_AF-A0A5J4PQK0-F1
#
_entry.id   AF-A0A5J4PQK0-F1
#
_cell.length_a   1.000
_cell.length_b   1.000
_cell.length_c   1.000
_cell.angle_alpha   90.00
_cell.angle_beta   90.00
_cell.angle_gamma   90.00
#
_symmetry.space_group_name_H-M   'P 1'
#
loop_
_entity.id
_entity.type
_entity.pdbx_description
1 polymer ?
#
loop_
_entity_poly.entity_id
_entity_poly.type
_entity_poly.pdbx_seq_one_letter_code
_entity_poly.pdbx_strand_id
1 'polypeptide(L)'
;ENVKFLKKYNPNMVWTAIIRDADQNDSLCLKRFCFEATSHKQNYLGENKNNQLLILTSYPHSRFEVIFGGEDSSRKPMYVNAEEFPLKGVKARGKCISSYVIDTIKEDNVPSPTDENMVDDMGQMKLFE
;
A
#
# COMPACT_ATOMS: atom_id res chain seq x y z
N GLU A 1 11.47 -14.41 15.79
CA GLU A 1 10.29 -13.52 15.72
C GLU A 1 10.32 -12.73 14.42
N ASN A 2 9.17 -12.54 13.76
CA ASN A 2 9.04 -11.95 12.42
C ASN A 2 8.38 -10.55 12.48
N VAL A 3 8.87 -9.67 13.37
CA VAL A 3 8.34 -8.30 13.49
C VAL A 3 9.01 -7.43 12.40
N LYS A 4 8.21 -6.91 11.45
CA LYS A 4 8.73 -6.05 10.37
C LYS A 4 8.89 -4.59 10.79
N PHE A 5 7.99 -4.08 11.62
CA PHE A 5 8.03 -2.70 12.14
C PHE A 5 7.18 -2.59 13.41
N LEU A 6 7.45 -1.56 14.22
CA LEU A 6 6.66 -1.18 15.39
C LEU A 6 6.42 0.34 15.32
N LYS A 7 5.16 0.76 15.40
CA LYS A 7 4.76 2.18 15.32
C LYS A 7 3.66 2.47 16.34
N LYS A 8 3.66 3.69 16.89
CA LYS A 8 2.58 4.15 17.78
C LYS A 8 1.25 4.11 17.01
N TYR A 9 0.24 3.53 17.64
CA TYR A 9 -1.08 3.42 17.01
C TYR A 9 -1.70 4.82 16.82
N ASN A 10 -2.22 5.06 15.62
CA ASN A 10 -3.01 6.23 15.28
C ASN A 10 -4.22 5.77 14.42
N PRO A 11 -5.46 5.95 14.91
CA PRO A 11 -6.66 5.48 14.19
C PRO A 11 -6.90 6.19 12.85
N ASN A 12 -6.31 7.36 12.64
CA ASN A 12 -6.45 8.15 11.42
C ASN A 12 -5.31 7.90 10.43
N MET A 13 -4.32 7.07 10.80
CA MET A 13 -3.21 6.73 9.91
C MET A 13 -3.70 5.83 8.78
N VAL A 14 -3.68 6.35 7.57
CA VAL A 14 -3.95 5.57 6.37
C VAL A 14 -2.69 4.79 6.00
N TRP A 15 -2.87 3.48 5.85
CA TRP A 15 -1.88 2.56 5.32
C TRP A 15 -2.23 2.20 3.89
N THR A 16 -1.22 2.14 3.03
CA THR A 16 -1.32 1.62 1.67
C THR A 16 -0.52 0.31 1.60
N ALA A 17 -1.20 -0.76 1.19
CA ALA A 17 -0.58 -2.05 0.94
C ALA A 17 -0.67 -2.42 -0.55
N ILE A 18 0.45 -2.88 -1.12
CA ILE A 18 0.49 -3.56 -2.41
C ILE A 18 0.57 -5.06 -2.13
N ILE A 19 -0.46 -5.78 -2.59
CA ILE A 19 -0.67 -7.19 -2.29
C ILE A 19 -0.73 -7.95 -3.61
N ARG A 20 0.02 -9.04 -3.73
CA ARG A 20 -0.24 -10.08 -4.73
C ARG A 20 -1.41 -10.92 -4.21
N ASP A 21 -2.58 -10.77 -4.84
CA ASP A 21 -3.84 -11.37 -4.38
C ASP A 21 -4.08 -12.67 -5.16
N ALA A 22 -3.88 -13.81 -4.50
CA ALA A 22 -4.05 -15.15 -5.07
C ALA A 22 -5.52 -15.44 -5.42
N ASP A 23 -6.47 -14.77 -4.75
CA ASP A 23 -7.89 -14.86 -5.08
C ASP A 23 -8.26 -13.98 -6.32
N GLN A 24 -7.30 -13.20 -6.86
CA GLN A 24 -7.42 -12.42 -8.09
C GLN A 24 -6.41 -12.89 -9.15
N ASN A 25 -6.22 -14.20 -9.30
CA ASN A 25 -5.27 -14.78 -10.26
C ASN A 25 -3.85 -14.20 -10.11
N ASP A 26 -3.39 -14.06 -8.86
CA ASP A 26 -2.09 -13.45 -8.51
C ASP A 26 -1.90 -12.00 -9.01
N SER A 27 -2.99 -11.28 -9.26
CA SER A 27 -2.94 -9.86 -9.67
C SER A 27 -2.40 -8.97 -8.55
N LEU A 28 -1.66 -7.93 -8.92
CA LEU A 28 -1.23 -6.91 -7.98
C LEU A 28 -2.37 -5.94 -7.67
N CYS A 29 -2.68 -5.83 -6.39
CA CYS A 29 -3.79 -5.05 -5.87
C CYS A 29 -3.30 -4.00 -4.87
N LEU A 30 -3.86 -2.80 -4.95
CA LEU A 30 -3.65 -1.73 -3.98
C LEU A 30 -4.82 -1.68 -3.01
N LYS A 31 -4.51 -1.59 -1.72
CA LYS A 31 -5.51 -1.46 -0.64
C LYS A 31 -5.11 -0.34 0.30
N ARG A 32 -6.03 0.61 0.53
CA ARG A 32 -5.91 1.65 1.55
C ARG A 32 -6.82 1.37 2.73
N PHE A 33 -6.32 1.49 3.95
CA PHE A 33 -7.08 1.19 5.16
C PHE A 33 -6.47 1.88 6.39
N CYS A 34 -7.28 2.06 7.44
CA CYS A 34 -6.79 2.38 8.78
C CYS A 34 -6.86 1.12 9.65
N PHE A 35 -5.86 0.87 10.48
CA PHE A 35 -5.99 -0.20 11.47
C PHE A 35 -7.04 0.17 12.52
N GLU A 36 -7.76 -0.83 13.01
CA GLU A 36 -8.80 -0.65 14.02
C GLU A 36 -8.22 -0.90 15.43
N ALA A 37 -8.74 -0.23 16.46
CA ALA A 37 -8.34 -0.48 17.84
C ALA A 37 -9.04 -1.74 18.35
N THR A 38 -8.40 -2.90 18.23
CA THR A 38 -8.98 -4.19 18.65
C THR A 38 -7.98 -5.00 19.45
N SER A 39 -8.46 -5.81 20.39
CA SER A 39 -7.66 -6.80 21.12
C SER A 39 -7.29 -8.03 20.27
N HIS A 40 -7.92 -8.20 19.10
CA HIS A 40 -7.67 -9.29 18.19
C HIS A 40 -6.61 -8.93 17.14
N LYS A 41 -5.87 -9.95 16.69
CA LYS A 41 -4.95 -9.80 15.56
C LYS A 41 -5.76 -9.46 14.31
N GLN A 42 -5.34 -8.42 13.61
CA GLN A 42 -5.93 -8.02 12.34
C GLN A 42 -5.08 -8.55 11.18
N ASN A 43 -5.75 -9.08 10.17
CA ASN A 43 -5.11 -9.56 8.95
C ASN A 43 -5.57 -8.69 7.77
N TYR A 44 -4.66 -7.85 7.28
CA TYR A 44 -4.92 -6.95 6.15
C TYR A 44 -4.65 -7.60 4.78
N LEU A 45 -4.03 -8.79 4.74
CA LEU A 45 -3.77 -9.54 3.51
C LEU A 45 -4.97 -10.41 3.08
N GLY A 46 -5.92 -10.64 3.97
CA GLY A 46 -7.04 -11.58 3.74
C GLY A 46 -6.70 -13.00 4.16
N GLU A 47 -7.69 -13.90 4.08
CA GLU A 47 -7.60 -15.25 4.64
C GLU A 47 -6.80 -16.24 3.77
N ASN A 48 -6.62 -15.93 2.48
CA ASN A 48 -5.83 -16.79 1.59
C ASN A 48 -4.34 -16.67 1.93
N LYS A 49 -3.76 -17.79 2.39
CA LYS A 49 -2.35 -17.88 2.81
C LYS A 49 -1.35 -17.67 1.68
N ASN A 50 -1.80 -17.77 0.43
CA ASN A 50 -0.97 -17.52 -0.75
C ASN A 50 -0.88 -16.03 -1.10
N ASN A 51 -1.68 -15.16 -0.45
CA ASN A 51 -1.54 -13.72 -0.61
C ASN A 51 -0.19 -13.25 -0.10
N GLN A 52 0.49 -12.41 -0.88
CA GLN A 52 1.82 -11.91 -0.53
C GLN A 52 1.81 -10.40 -0.38
N LEU A 53 2.38 -9.92 0.71
CA LEU A 53 2.67 -8.50 0.87
C LEU A 53 3.92 -8.13 0.09
N LEU A 54 3.81 -7.19 -0.84
CA LEU A 54 4.95 -6.62 -1.56
C LEU A 54 5.41 -5.32 -0.89
N ILE A 55 4.50 -4.38 -0.66
CA ILE A 55 4.80 -3.07 -0.07
C ILE A 55 3.75 -2.77 1.01
N LEU A 56 4.20 -2.20 2.13
CA LEU A 56 3.35 -1.59 3.13
C LEU A 56 3.95 -0.24 3.52
N THR A 57 3.21 0.83 3.29
CA THR A 57 3.64 2.20 3.58
C THR A 57 2.54 2.98 4.29
N SER A 58 2.93 3.95 5.11
CA SER A 58 2.04 4.96 5.67
C SER A 58 2.38 6.36 5.16
N TYR A 59 3.14 6.45 4.06
CA TYR A 59 3.53 7.73 3.47
C TYR A 59 2.29 8.43 2.86
N PRO A 60 2.05 9.71 3.19
CA PRO A 60 0.93 10.46 2.64
C PRO A 60 1.10 10.63 1.13
N HIS A 61 0.01 10.67 0.38
CA HIS A 61 0.07 10.84 -1.08
C HIS A 61 0.99 9.83 -1.81
N SER A 62 1.16 8.62 -1.26
CA SER A 62 2.09 7.62 -1.80
C SER A 62 1.85 7.35 -3.28
N ARG A 63 2.95 7.31 -4.05
CA ARG A 63 2.94 7.04 -5.50
C ARG A 63 3.76 5.79 -5.79
N PHE A 64 3.33 5.04 -6.80
CA PHE A 64 4.02 3.84 -7.24
C PHE A 64 4.35 3.90 -8.72
N GLU A 65 5.57 3.55 -9.09
CA GLU A 65 5.94 3.26 -10.46
C GLU A 65 5.74 1.77 -10.75
N VAL A 66 4.97 1.50 -11.80
CA VAL A 66 4.62 0.17 -12.29
C VAL A 66 5.36 -0.07 -13.61
N ILE A 67 6.17 -1.11 -13.64
CA ILE A 67 6.87 -1.59 -14.84
C ILE A 67 6.17 -2.86 -15.31
N PHE A 68 5.72 -2.86 -16.56
CA PHE A 68 5.02 -3.98 -17.15
C PHE A 68 5.97 -5.09 -17.60
N GLY A 69 5.50 -6.33 -17.58
CA GLY A 69 6.25 -7.54 -17.91
C GLY A 69 5.55 -8.40 -18.95
N GLY A 70 6.14 -9.56 -19.24
CA GLY A 70 5.53 -10.56 -20.13
C GLY A 70 5.15 -9.98 -21.49
N GLU A 71 3.91 -10.26 -21.92
CA GLU A 71 3.33 -9.73 -23.17
C GLU A 71 3.18 -8.20 -23.20
N ASP A 72 3.13 -7.57 -22.02
CA ASP A 72 2.98 -6.13 -21.86
C ASP A 72 4.31 -5.39 -21.64
N SER A 73 5.45 -6.08 -21.72
CA SER A 73 6.79 -5.52 -21.44
C SER A 73 7.21 -4.33 -22.31
N SER A 74 6.59 -4.14 -23.47
CA SER A 74 6.84 -2.99 -24.36
C SER A 74 6.15 -1.69 -23.90
N ARG A 75 5.26 -1.77 -22.91
CA ARG A 75 4.53 -0.60 -22.40
C ARG A 75 5.47 0.30 -21.60
N LYS A 76 5.23 1.61 -21.70
CA LYS A 76 5.88 2.59 -20.83
C LYS A 76 5.46 2.36 -19.38
N PRO A 77 6.33 2.68 -18.40
CA PRO A 77 5.96 2.66 -17.00
C PRO A 77 4.68 3.48 -16.73
N MET A 78 3.87 3.00 -15.80
CA MET A 78 2.66 3.66 -15.33
C MET A 78 2.89 4.16 -13.89
N TYR A 79 2.42 5.37 -13.59
CA TYR A 79 2.42 5.89 -12.23
C TYR A 79 1.03 5.79 -11.63
N VAL A 80 0.96 5.35 -10.38
CA VAL A 80 -0.28 5.13 -9.65
C VAL A 80 -0.24 5.95 -8.37
N ASN A 81 -1.19 6.85 -8.19
CA ASN A 81 -1.36 7.55 -6.93
C ASN A 81 -2.27 6.73 -6.02
N ALA A 82 -1.83 6.46 -4.78
CA ALA A 82 -2.62 5.70 -3.83
C ALA A 82 -4.01 6.33 -3.62
N GLU A 83 -4.09 7.66 -3.64
CA GLU A 83 -5.31 8.40 -3.34
C GLU A 83 -6.45 8.23 -4.33
N GLU A 84 -6.14 7.76 -5.54
CA GLU A 84 -7.14 7.36 -6.54
C GLU A 84 -7.90 6.09 -6.14
N PHE A 85 -7.42 5.38 -5.10
CA PHE A 85 -8.03 4.19 -4.55
C PHE A 85 -8.83 4.52 -3.29
N PRO A 86 -10.05 3.97 -3.14
CA PRO A 86 -10.87 4.25 -1.99
C PRO A 86 -10.28 3.64 -0.72
N LEU A 87 -10.51 4.30 0.42
CA LEU A 87 -10.34 3.68 1.73
C LEU A 87 -11.30 2.49 1.84
N LYS A 88 -10.79 1.38 2.39
CA LYS A 88 -11.57 0.19 2.67
C LYS A 88 -11.32 -0.28 4.09
N GLY A 89 -12.20 -1.14 4.60
CA GLY A 89 -12.00 -1.81 5.88
C GLY A 89 -10.77 -2.75 5.84
N VAL A 90 -10.17 -3.00 7.01
CA VAL A 90 -8.95 -3.82 7.14
C VAL A 90 -9.12 -5.22 6.60
N LYS A 91 -10.34 -5.77 6.57
CA LYS A 91 -10.62 -7.11 6.04
C LYS A 91 -11.07 -7.13 4.56
N ALA A 92 -11.31 -5.96 3.96
CA ALA A 92 -11.78 -5.87 2.58
C ALA A 92 -10.66 -6.19 1.58
N ARG A 93 -11.02 -6.62 0.37
CA ARG A 93 -10.03 -6.87 -0.69
C ARG A 93 -9.52 -5.56 -1.30
N GLY A 94 -8.27 -5.57 -1.77
CA GLY A 94 -7.71 -4.47 -2.56
C GLY A 94 -8.41 -4.31 -3.91
N LYS A 95 -7.99 -3.33 -4.69
CA LYS A 95 -8.42 -3.15 -6.09
C LYS A 95 -7.22 -3.44 -6.99
N CYS A 96 -7.42 -4.19 -8.07
CA CYS A 96 -6.37 -4.44 -9.06
C CYS A 96 -5.80 -3.12 -9.57
N ILE A 97 -4.47 -3.07 -9.68
CA ILE A 97 -3.74 -1.88 -10.14
C ILE A 97 -3.87 -1.73 -11.64
N SER A 98 -3.75 -2.84 -12.37
CA SER A 98 -3.86 -2.90 -13.82
C SER A 98 -4.38 -4.28 -14.25
N SER A 99 -4.94 -4.36 -15.46
CA SER A 99 -5.25 -5.62 -16.12
C SER A 99 -4.04 -6.20 -16.88
N TYR A 100 -2.98 -5.42 -17.05
CA TYR A 100 -1.76 -5.83 -17.74
C TYR A 100 -0.83 -6.63 -16.82
N VAL A 101 0.06 -7.42 -17.43
CA VAL A 101 1.10 -8.15 -16.69
C VAL A 101 2.09 -7.16 -16.09
N ILE A 102 2.18 -7.12 -14.77
CA ILE A 102 3.13 -6.28 -14.04
C ILE A 102 4.34 -7.13 -13.67
N ASP A 103 5.54 -6.67 -14.04
CA ASP A 103 6.80 -7.29 -13.63
C ASP A 103 7.22 -6.75 -12.25
N THR A 104 7.33 -5.41 -12.16
CA THR A 104 7.86 -4.74 -10.98
C THR A 104 6.97 -3.58 -10.58
N ILE A 105 6.81 -3.38 -9.28
CA ILE A 105 6.21 -2.18 -8.70
C ILE A 105 7.12 -1.67 -7.59
N LYS A 106 7.35 -0.35 -7.57
CA LYS A 106 8.16 0.30 -6.53
C LYS A 106 7.46 1.56 -6.04
N GLU A 107 7.68 1.89 -4.78
CA GLU A 107 7.29 3.17 -4.21
C GLU A 107 8.20 4.27 -4.79
N ASP A 108 7.58 5.35 -5.26
CA ASP A 108 8.21 6.48 -5.94
C ASP A 108 7.65 7.79 -5.37
N ASN A 109 7.86 7.96 -4.06
CA ASN A 109 7.44 9.18 -3.38
C ASN A 109 8.45 10.29 -3.66
N VAL A 110 8.00 11.34 -4.33
CA VAL A 110 8.72 12.60 -4.39
C VAL A 110 8.24 13.44 -3.21
N PRO A 111 9.10 13.78 -2.23
CA PRO A 111 8.69 14.61 -1.12
C PRO A 111 8.14 15.94 -1.63
N SER A 112 6.88 16.24 -1.32
CA SER A 112 6.36 17.58 -1.53
C SER A 112 6.72 18.48 -0.33
N PRO A 113 6.82 19.81 -0.51
CA PRO A 113 7.02 20.75 0.60
C PRO A 113 5.94 20.64 1.70
N THR A 114 4.76 20.13 1.34
CA THR A 114 3.67 19.85 2.26
C THR A 114 3.95 18.59 3.10
N ASP A 115 4.57 17.56 2.51
CA ASP A 115 4.90 16.31 3.20
C ASP A 115 6.01 16.49 4.25
N GLU A 116 7.00 17.35 4.00
CA GLU A 116 8.11 17.61 4.94
C GLU A 116 7.64 18.18 6.29
N ASN A 117 6.55 18.95 6.27
CA ASN A 117 5.91 19.49 7.48
C ASN A 117 4.90 18.53 8.08
N MET A 118 4.39 17.59 7.27
CA MET A 118 3.44 16.59 7.73
C MET A 118 4.12 15.37 8.28
N VAL A 119 5.38 15.05 7.95
CA VAL A 119 5.95 13.74 8.24
C VAL A 119 7.32 13.85 8.94
N ASP A 120 7.54 13.10 10.02
CA ASP A 120 8.85 12.98 10.69
C ASP A 120 9.79 12.02 9.97
N ASP A 121 11.05 11.94 10.42
CA ASP A 121 12.08 11.05 9.86
C ASP A 121 11.69 9.55 9.91
N MET A 122 10.62 9.21 10.63
CA MET A 122 10.06 7.86 10.75
C MET A 122 8.78 7.68 9.91
N GLY A 123 8.45 8.61 9.01
CA GLY A 123 7.25 8.49 8.20
C GLY A 123 5.95 8.72 8.97
N GLN A 124 5.96 9.36 10.15
CA GLN A 124 4.77 9.62 10.98
C GLN A 124 4.23 11.03 10.77
N MET A 125 2.90 11.18 10.82
CA MET A 125 2.32 12.51 10.79
C MET A 125 2.77 13.34 11.99
N LYS A 126 3.47 14.47 11.76
CA LYS A 126 3.72 15.52 12.75
C LYS A 126 2.35 16.06 13.16
N LEU A 127 1.88 15.69 14.35
CA LEU A 127 0.77 16.40 14.97
C LEU A 127 1.29 17.82 15.24
N PHE A 128 0.67 18.83 14.64
CA PHE A 128 0.83 20.20 15.13
C PHE A 128 0.41 20.21 16.61
N GLU A 129 1.29 20.68 17.49
CA GLU A 129 0.95 20.98 18.89
C GLU A 129 -0.07 22.11 18.99
#